data_AF-A0A8S1U1V6-F1
#
_entry.id   AF-A0A8S1U1V6-F1
#
_cell.length_a   1.000
_cell.length_b   1.000
_cell.length_c   1.000
_cell.angle_alpha   90.00
_cell.angle_beta   90.00
_cell.angle_gamma   90.00
#
_symmetry.space_group_name_H-M   'P 1'
#
loop_
_entity.id
_entity.type
_entity.pdbx_description
1 polymer ?
#
loop_
_entity_poly.entity_id
_entity_poly.type
_entity_poly.pdbx_seq_one_letter_code
_entity_poly.pdbx_strand_id
1 'polypeptide(L)' 'MRKKENGDFIIQQSIQFNTFNIFGQLSDNGDYLITWDCGSKEIQVRQFKEL' A
#
# COMPACT_ATOMS: atom_id res chain seq x y z
N MET A 1 9.27 0.59 15.35
CA MET A 1 7.87 0.91 14.98
C MET A 1 7.65 2.39 15.27
N ARG A 2 7.31 3.21 14.28
CA ARG A 2 7.09 4.66 14.47
C ARG A 2 5.62 4.96 14.72
N LYS A 3 5.33 5.94 15.57
CA LYS A 3 3.97 6.38 15.91
C LYS A 3 3.81 7.87 15.57
N LYS A 4 2.60 8.25 15.17
CA LYS A 4 2.18 9.66 15.03
C LYS A 4 2.02 10.27 16.43
N GLU A 5 1.97 11.60 16.51
CA GLU A 5 1.78 12.32 17.78
C GLU A 5 0.45 11.97 18.48
N ASN A 6 -0.56 11.54 17.71
CA ASN A 6 -1.85 11.07 18.22
C ASN A 6 -1.84 9.61 18.72
N GLY A 7 -0.70 8.92 18.68
CA GLY A 7 -0.55 7.53 19.13
C GLY A 7 -0.79 6.47 18.06
N ASP A 8 -1.28 6.84 16.87
CA ASP A 8 -1.48 5.91 15.77
C ASP A 8 -0.16 5.38 15.22
N PHE A 9 -0.17 4.17 14.68
CA PHE A 9 1.00 3.63 13.99
C PHE A 9 1.24 4.36 12.66
N ILE A 10 2.50 4.71 12.40
CA ILE A 10 2.92 5.16 11.08
C ILE A 10 3.05 3.91 10.22
N ILE A 11 2.14 3.77 9.24
CA ILE A 11 2.23 2.74 8.21
C ILE A 11 3.38 3.11 7.28
N GLN A 12 4.55 2.53 7.54
CA GLN A 12 5.67 2.51 6.60
C GLN A 12 5.72 1.13 5.95
N GLN A 13 5.55 1.08 4.64
CA GLN A 13 5.72 -0.14 3.85
C GLN A 13 6.93 0.02 2.94
N SER A 14 7.82 -0.97 2.98
CA SER A 14 8.89 -1.11 2.00
C SER A 14 8.33 -1.83 0.78
N ILE A 15 8.32 -1.17 -0.37
CA ILE A 15 8.02 -1.84 -1.64
C ILE A 15 9.31 -2.41 -2.22
N GLN A 16 9.27 -3.66 -2.67
CA GLN A 16 10.33 -4.19 -3.52
C GLN A 16 10.11 -3.68 -4.93
N PHE A 17 11.11 -2.98 -5.46
CA PHE A 17 11.07 -2.50 -6.83
C PHE A 17 11.15 -3.68 -7.82
N ASN A 18 10.43 -3.58 -8.95
CA ASN A 18 10.43 -4.56 -10.03
C ASN A 18 9.84 -5.95 -9.69
N THR A 19 8.87 -6.02 -8.76
CA THR A 19 8.04 -7.22 -8.53
C THR A 19 6.55 -6.92 -8.69
N PHE A 20 5.75 -7.93 -9.01
CA PHE A 20 4.31 -7.85 -9.30
C PHE A 20 3.45 -8.22 -8.09
N ASN A 21 3.78 -7.68 -6.91
CA ASN A 21 3.11 -8.00 -5.65
C ASN A 21 2.25 -6.83 -5.15
N ILE A 22 1.27 -7.17 -4.30
CA ILE A 22 0.53 -6.21 -3.48
C ILE A 22 1.35 -5.97 -2.22
N PHE A 23 1.63 -4.70 -1.89
CA PHE A 23 2.52 -4.37 -0.78
C PHE A 23 1.79 -4.02 0.51
N GLY A 24 0.48 -3.78 0.43
CA GLY A 24 -0.40 -3.66 1.59
C GLY A 24 -1.65 -2.85 1.29
N GLN A 25 -2.42 -2.62 2.35
CA GLN A 25 -3.61 -1.77 2.35
C GLN A 25 -3.28 -0.38 2.87
N LEU A 26 -3.93 0.63 2.29
CA LEU A 26 -3.82 2.03 2.71
C LEU A 26 -4.87 2.38 3.77
N SER A 27 -6.02 1.71 3.76
CA SER A 27 -7.11 1.90 4.70
C SER A 27 -7.30 0.68 5.59
N ASP A 28 -7.73 0.89 6.83
CA ASP A 28 -7.91 -0.18 7.82
C ASP A 28 -8.96 -1.22 7.41
N ASN A 29 -9.88 -0.82 6.51
CA ASN A 29 -10.92 -1.66 5.95
C ASN A 29 -10.51 -2.40 4.66
N GLY A 30 -9.31 -2.19 4.13
CA GLY A 30 -8.84 -2.87 2.93
C GLY A 30 -9.39 -2.33 1.59
N ASP A 31 -10.17 -1.23 1.62
CA ASP A 31 -10.78 -0.65 0.42
C ASP A 31 -9.75 -0.17 -0.62
N TYR A 32 -8.55 0.21 -0.16
CA TYR A 32 -7.50 0.73 -1.03
C TYR A 32 -6.21 -0.07 -0.85
N LEU A 33 -5.65 -0.51 -1.98
CA LEU A 33 -4.43 -1.31 -2.05
C LEU A 33 -3.30 -0.51 -2.71
N ILE A 34 -2.07 -0.77 -2.25
CA ILE A 34 -0.85 -0.24 -2.85
C ILE A 34 -0.18 -1.34 -3.68
N THR A 35 0.08 -1.04 -4.95
CA THR A 35 0.72 -1.96 -5.90
C THR A 35 1.90 -1.29 -6.59
N TRP A 36 2.88 -2.09 -7.02
CA TRP A 36 3.91 -1.66 -7.97
C TRP A 36 3.54 -2.12 -9.36
N ASP A 37 3.42 -1.20 -10.32
CA ASP A 37 3.24 -1.58 -11.72
C ASP A 37 4.61 -1.78 -12.39
N CYS A 38 4.84 -3.00 -12.88
CA CYS A 38 6.09 -3.33 -13.55
C CYS A 38 6.18 -2.74 -14.97
N GLY A 39 5.04 -2.40 -15.59
CA GLY A 39 4.96 -1.78 -16.91
C GLY A 39 5.33 -0.30 -16.87
N SER A 40 4.57 0.49 -16.11
CA SER A 40 4.80 1.94 -16.00
C SER A 40 5.95 2.31 -15.07
N LYS A 41 6.44 1.37 -14.24
CA LYS A 41 7.43 1.62 -13.18
C LYS A 41 6.94 2.66 -12.17
N GLU A 42 5.67 2.59 -11.79
CA GLU A 42 5.04 3.52 -10.86
C GLU A 42 4.38 2.81 -9.69
N ILE A 43 4.25 3.55 -8.58
CA ILE A 43 3.38 3.17 -7.47
C ILE A 43 1.95 3.50 -7.85
N GLN A 44 1.04 2.58 -7.61
CA GLN A 44 -0.39 2.79 -7.86
C GLN A 44 -1.20 2.54 -6.58
N VAL A 45 -2.25 3.35 -6.42
CA VAL A 45 -3.29 3.17 -5.40
C VAL A 45 -4.55 2.72 -6.14
N ARG A 46 -5.08 1.55 -5.76
CA ARG A 46 -6.23 0.94 -6.43
C ARG A 46 -7.33 0.64 -5.42
N GLN A 47 -8.58 0.87 -5.82
CA GLN A 47 -9.73 0.49 -5.00
C GLN A 47 -10.04 -0.99 -5.19
N PHE A 48 -10.14 -1.74 -4.09
CA PHE A 48 -10.62 -3.12 -4.12
C PHE A 48 -12.14 -3.12 -4.38
N LYS A 49 -12.59 -4.00 -5.28
CA LYS A 49 -14.00 -4.25 -5.55
C LYS A 49 -14.25 -5.74 -5.47
N GLU A 50 -15.09 -6.14 -4.53
CA GLU A 50 -15.62 -7.50 -4.46
C GLU A 50 -16.58 -7.73 -5.65
N LEU A 51 -16.52 -8.92 -6.26
CA LEU A 51 -17.35 -9.30 -7.41
C LEU A 51 -18.76 -9.70 -6.97
#